data_AF-A0A661BR21-F1
#
_entry.id   AF-A0A661BR21-F1
#
_cell.length_a   1.000
_cell.length_b   1.000
_cell.length_c   1.000
_cell.angle_alpha   90.00
_cell.angle_beta   90.00
_cell.angle_gamma   90.00
#
_symmetry.space_group_name_H-M   'P 1'
#
loop_
_entity.id
_entity.type
_entity.pdbx_description
1 polymer ?
#
loop_
_entity_poly.entity_id
_entity_poly.type
_entity_poly.pdbx_seq_one_letter_code
_entity_poly.pdbx_strand_id
1 'polypeptide(L)'
;ICTSINHVICHGIPGDKKLKDGDIINIDITVIKDDYHGDTSKMFLVGKPSIRAKRLVQTTYECLKLGIEMVKPGVHLGDIGHAIQHHAEKNNYSVVREYCGHGIGREFHEDPQVLHYGLKDTGLIIEEGMIFTIEPMINMGKRHVKLLPDGWTVVSKDRSLSAQWEHTILVTADGHEVLTRRDDEVFN
;
A
#
# COMPACT_ATOMS: atom_id res chain seq x y z
N ILE A 1 8.79 -11.33 -5.70
CA ILE A 1 8.47 -10.97 -4.30
C ILE A 1 9.43 -9.91 -3.80
N CYS A 2 8.94 -9.00 -2.95
CA CYS A 2 9.75 -8.09 -2.16
C CYS A 2 9.56 -8.40 -0.66
N THR A 3 10.60 -8.19 0.16
CA THR A 3 10.55 -8.39 1.61
C THR A 3 11.08 -7.17 2.34
N SER A 4 10.18 -6.34 2.88
CA SER A 4 10.50 -5.03 3.45
C SER A 4 10.40 -5.07 4.98
N ILE A 5 11.55 -5.12 5.65
CA ILE A 5 11.64 -5.28 7.10
C ILE A 5 11.79 -3.92 7.80
N ASN A 6 10.94 -3.65 8.79
CA ASN A 6 11.00 -2.51 9.71
C ASN A 6 10.95 -1.12 9.05
N HIS A 7 12.11 -0.54 8.73
CA HIS A 7 12.22 0.82 8.17
C HIS A 7 12.34 0.82 6.64
N VAL A 8 12.38 -0.38 6.04
CA VAL A 8 12.24 -0.56 4.59
C VAL A 8 10.77 -0.30 4.26
N ILE A 9 10.53 0.64 3.35
CA ILE A 9 9.20 1.08 2.92
C ILE A 9 8.65 0.08 1.90
N CYS A 10 9.38 -0.13 0.81
CA CYS A 10 9.04 -1.05 -0.26
C CYS A 10 10.32 -1.56 -0.94
N HIS A 11 10.16 -2.54 -1.84
CA HIS A 11 11.22 -3.08 -2.71
C HIS A 11 12.45 -3.64 -1.98
N GLY A 12 12.28 -4.11 -0.73
CA GLY A 12 13.36 -4.81 -0.04
C GLY A 12 13.73 -6.10 -0.76
N ILE A 13 15.01 -6.24 -1.13
CA ILE A 13 15.52 -7.46 -1.78
C ILE A 13 15.70 -8.56 -0.72
N PRO A 14 15.12 -9.76 -0.88
CA PRO A 14 15.36 -10.90 0.02
C PRO A 14 16.85 -11.25 0.11
N GLY A 15 17.32 -11.58 1.31
CA GLY A 15 18.72 -11.96 1.54
C GLY A 15 18.92 -12.72 2.85
N ASP A 16 20.17 -12.90 3.28
CA ASP A 16 20.54 -13.76 4.41
C ASP A 16 20.16 -13.21 5.81
N LYS A 17 19.53 -12.03 5.88
CA LYS A 17 19.14 -11.41 7.13
C LYS A 17 18.04 -12.23 7.80
N LYS A 18 18.39 -12.85 8.92
CA LYS A 18 17.41 -13.55 9.78
C LYS A 18 16.47 -12.55 10.43
N LEU A 19 15.16 -12.83 10.33
CA LEU A 19 14.12 -12.14 11.07
C LEU A 19 14.31 -12.34 12.58
N LYS A 20 14.00 -11.30 13.36
CA LYS A 20 14.13 -11.30 14.82
C LYS A 20 12.76 -11.12 15.47
N ASP A 21 12.63 -11.63 16.69
CA ASP A 21 11.48 -11.33 17.53
C ASP A 21 11.32 -9.81 17.65
N GLY A 22 10.11 -9.34 17.33
CA GLY A 22 9.74 -7.94 17.35
C GLY A 22 9.79 -7.22 16.00
N ASP A 23 10.33 -7.85 14.94
CA ASP A 23 10.31 -7.27 13.59
C ASP A 23 8.88 -7.21 13.03
N ILE A 24 8.65 -6.21 12.16
CA ILE A 24 7.54 -6.20 11.21
C ILE A 24 8.10 -6.34 9.79
N ILE A 25 7.39 -7.07 8.94
CA ILE A 25 7.82 -7.32 7.55
C ILE A 25 6.61 -7.23 6.62
N ASN A 26 6.72 -6.44 5.55
CA ASN A 26 5.84 -6.56 4.40
C ASN A 26 6.37 -7.65 3.47
N ILE A 27 5.48 -8.51 2.96
CA ILE A 27 5.76 -9.38 1.83
C ILE A 27 4.80 -8.98 0.71
N ASP A 28 5.40 -8.66 -0.42
CA ASP A 28 4.74 -8.17 -1.62
C ASP A 28 4.95 -9.19 -2.76
N ILE A 29 3.85 -9.56 -3.41
CA ILE A 29 3.74 -10.69 -4.32
C ILE A 29 2.90 -10.30 -5.54
N THR A 30 3.61 -10.22 -6.65
CA THR A 30 3.00 -10.23 -7.99
C THR A 30 3.12 -11.61 -8.63
N VAL A 31 2.05 -12.06 -9.29
CA VAL A 31 2.05 -13.24 -10.15
C VAL A 31 1.70 -12.86 -11.59
N ILE A 32 2.18 -13.64 -12.55
CA ILE A 32 1.81 -13.51 -13.97
C ILE A 32 1.16 -14.80 -14.41
N LYS A 33 -0.05 -14.72 -14.95
CA LYS A 33 -0.78 -15.88 -15.49
C LYS A 33 -1.59 -15.44 -16.71
N ASP A 34 -1.47 -16.20 -17.80
CA ASP A 34 -2.18 -15.94 -19.05
C ASP A 34 -2.01 -14.48 -19.54
N ASP A 35 -0.79 -13.96 -19.41
CA ASP A 35 -0.36 -12.57 -19.70
C ASP A 35 -0.94 -11.48 -18.78
N TYR A 36 -1.66 -11.82 -17.70
CA TYR A 36 -2.16 -10.85 -16.72
C TYR A 36 -1.37 -10.91 -15.41
N HIS A 37 -1.13 -9.73 -14.85
CA HIS A 37 -0.51 -9.54 -13.54
C HIS A 37 -1.58 -9.47 -12.45
N GLY A 38 -1.31 -10.06 -11.29
CA GLY A 38 -2.09 -9.88 -10.08
C GLY A 38 -1.18 -9.57 -8.91
N ASP A 39 -1.51 -8.52 -8.14
CA ASP A 39 -0.60 -7.95 -7.14
C ASP A 39 -1.24 -7.70 -5.78
N THR A 40 -0.49 -8.01 -4.72
CA THR A 40 -0.89 -7.80 -3.34
C THR A 40 0.29 -7.90 -2.38
N SER A 41 0.19 -7.15 -1.28
CA SER A 41 1.13 -7.21 -0.18
C SER A 41 0.44 -7.23 1.18
N LYS A 42 1.10 -7.85 2.16
CA LYS A 42 0.61 -7.97 3.54
C LYS A 42 1.72 -7.73 4.54
N MET A 43 1.38 -7.07 5.65
CA MET A 43 2.26 -7.00 6.82
C MET A 43 2.15 -8.26 7.69
N PHE A 44 3.31 -8.74 8.14
CA PHE A 44 3.43 -9.81 9.11
C PHE A 44 4.19 -9.34 10.34
N LEU A 45 3.82 -9.92 11.48
CA LEU A 45 4.42 -9.66 12.77
C LEU A 45 5.33 -10.83 13.14
N VAL A 46 6.61 -10.57 13.37
CA VAL A 46 7.56 -11.61 13.79
C VAL A 46 7.57 -11.68 15.31
N GLY A 47 7.02 -12.75 15.87
CA GLY A 47 6.94 -12.94 17.31
C GLY A 47 6.14 -11.85 18.02
N LYS A 48 6.71 -11.16 19.00
CA LYS A 48 6.02 -10.12 19.80
C LYS A 48 6.52 -8.69 19.49
N PRO A 49 6.00 -8.03 18.45
CA PRO A 49 6.37 -6.64 18.16
C PRO A 49 5.86 -5.65 19.21
N SER A 50 6.51 -4.50 19.25
CA SER A 50 6.13 -3.38 20.12
C SER A 50 4.69 -2.91 19.85
N ILE A 51 4.05 -2.31 20.85
CA ILE A 51 2.71 -1.72 20.70
C ILE A 51 2.67 -0.69 19.57
N ARG A 52 3.73 0.10 19.40
CA ARG A 52 3.83 1.10 18.33
C ARG A 52 3.88 0.46 16.95
N ALA A 53 4.64 -0.62 16.78
CA ALA A 53 4.71 -1.37 15.52
C ALA A 53 3.36 -2.02 15.17
N LYS A 54 2.68 -2.63 16.16
CA LYS A 54 1.33 -3.19 15.96
C LYS A 54 0.32 -2.12 15.52
N ARG A 55 0.34 -0.96 16.18
CA ARG A 55 -0.54 0.18 15.82
C ARG A 55 -0.24 0.70 14.42
N LEU A 56 1.04 0.84 14.05
CA LEU A 56 1.42 1.26 12.69
C LEU A 56 0.85 0.30 11.64
N VAL A 57 1.09 -1.01 11.81
CA VAL A 57 0.60 -2.04 10.88
C VAL A 57 -0.93 -2.00 10.76
N GLN A 58 -1.63 -1.87 11.88
CA GLN A 58 -3.09 -1.81 11.93
C GLN A 58 -3.62 -0.53 11.26
N THR A 59 -3.07 0.64 11.58
CA THR A 59 -3.50 1.91 10.98
C THR A 59 -3.21 1.96 9.48
N THR A 60 -2.13 1.35 9.03
CA THR A 60 -1.83 1.23 7.58
C THR A 60 -2.88 0.37 6.88
N TYR A 61 -3.31 -0.72 7.51
CA TYR A 61 -4.40 -1.54 6.98
C TYR A 61 -5.73 -0.76 6.93
N GLU A 62 -6.04 0.01 7.97
CA GLU A 62 -7.22 0.90 7.98
C GLU A 62 -7.16 1.94 6.87
N CYS A 63 -5.99 2.53 6.60
CA CYS A 63 -5.79 3.42 5.44
C CYS A 63 -6.14 2.72 4.13
N LEU A 64 -5.63 1.50 3.90
CA LEU A 64 -5.96 0.73 2.70
C LEU A 64 -7.47 0.51 2.57
N LYS A 65 -8.13 0.05 3.65
CA LYS A 65 -9.58 -0.18 3.66
C LYS A 65 -10.36 1.08 3.33
N LEU A 66 -10.03 2.21 3.97
CA LEU A 66 -10.68 3.49 3.70
C LEU A 66 -10.49 3.95 2.25
N GLY A 67 -9.31 3.70 1.66
CA GLY A 67 -9.06 3.95 0.24
C GLY A 67 -9.94 3.09 -0.67
N ILE A 68 -10.04 1.79 -0.37
CA ILE A 68 -10.87 0.83 -1.12
C ILE A 68 -12.36 1.16 -1.03
N GLU A 69 -12.87 1.50 0.16
CA GLU A 69 -14.29 1.83 0.38
C GLU A 69 -14.75 3.07 -0.42
N MET A 70 -13.83 3.91 -0.88
CA MET A 70 -14.14 5.04 -1.75
C MET A 70 -14.30 4.65 -3.22
N VAL A 71 -13.82 3.47 -3.64
CA VAL A 71 -13.76 3.07 -5.04
C VAL A 71 -15.16 2.77 -5.57
N LYS A 72 -15.59 3.59 -6.52
CA LYS A 72 -16.77 3.41 -7.37
C LYS A 72 -16.71 4.39 -8.54
N PRO A 73 -17.49 4.18 -9.63
CA PRO A 73 -17.56 5.12 -10.73
C PRO A 73 -17.94 6.54 -10.27
N GLY A 74 -17.28 7.55 -10.83
CA GLY A 74 -17.53 8.97 -10.56
C GLY A 74 -16.74 9.57 -9.39
N VAL A 75 -16.01 8.77 -8.60
CA VAL A 75 -15.11 9.27 -7.55
C VAL A 75 -13.77 9.70 -8.16
N HIS A 76 -13.14 10.75 -7.61
CA HIS A 76 -11.82 11.17 -8.08
C HIS A 76 -10.71 10.40 -7.35
N LEU A 77 -9.61 10.07 -8.03
CA LEU A 77 -8.45 9.42 -7.38
C LEU A 77 -7.87 10.24 -6.21
N GLY A 78 -7.96 11.58 -6.27
CA GLY A 78 -7.54 12.45 -5.17
C GLY A 78 -8.37 12.27 -3.89
N ASP A 79 -9.62 11.81 -4.00
CA ASP A 79 -10.47 11.50 -2.84
C ASP A 79 -9.93 10.29 -2.05
N ILE A 80 -9.43 9.27 -2.75
CA ILE A 80 -8.75 8.11 -2.16
C ILE A 80 -7.52 8.57 -1.39
N GLY A 81 -6.65 9.35 -2.05
CA GLY A 81 -5.44 9.88 -1.43
C GLY A 81 -5.74 10.78 -0.23
N HIS A 82 -6.76 11.64 -0.32
CA HIS A 82 -7.21 12.48 0.79
C HIS A 82 -7.70 11.63 1.98
N ALA A 83 -8.50 10.59 1.74
CA ALA A 83 -9.02 9.73 2.80
C ALA A 83 -7.89 8.99 3.55
N ILE A 84 -6.96 8.40 2.80
CA ILE A 84 -5.78 7.73 3.35
C ILE A 84 -4.94 8.71 4.18
N GLN A 85 -4.59 9.86 3.59
CA GLN A 85 -3.76 10.86 4.25
C GLN A 85 -4.40 11.36 5.55
N HIS A 86 -5.69 11.67 5.52
CA HIS A 86 -6.40 12.17 6.69
C HIS A 86 -6.37 11.15 7.85
N HIS A 87 -6.58 9.86 7.56
CA HIS A 87 -6.53 8.82 8.60
C HIS A 87 -5.12 8.62 9.16
N ALA A 88 -4.11 8.56 8.29
CA ALA A 88 -2.72 8.42 8.71
C ALA A 88 -2.26 9.59 9.59
N GLU A 89 -2.49 10.83 9.14
CA GLU A 89 -2.05 12.04 9.84
C GLU A 89 -2.78 12.24 11.17
N LYS A 90 -4.08 11.91 11.24
CA LYS A 90 -4.86 11.92 12.50
C LYS A 90 -4.29 10.95 13.54
N ASN A 91 -3.65 9.87 13.10
CA ASN A 91 -2.98 8.90 13.96
C ASN A 91 -1.49 9.22 14.20
N ASN A 92 -1.03 10.41 13.82
CA ASN A 92 0.36 10.89 13.95
C ASN A 92 1.38 10.10 13.10
N TYR A 93 0.94 9.60 11.96
CA TYR A 93 1.81 9.00 10.95
C TYR A 93 1.95 9.90 9.72
N SER A 94 2.86 9.56 8.82
CA SER A 94 3.03 10.27 7.55
C SER A 94 2.93 9.32 6.36
N VAL A 95 2.48 9.85 5.22
CA VAL A 95 2.33 9.08 3.98
C VAL A 95 3.51 9.33 3.06
N VAL A 96 4.11 8.26 2.55
CA VAL A 96 5.14 8.30 1.50
C VAL A 96 4.56 8.93 0.23
N ARG A 97 5.34 9.72 -0.51
CA ARG A 97 4.83 10.47 -1.67
C ARG A 97 5.53 10.14 -2.99
N GLU A 98 6.64 9.43 -2.90
CA GLU A 98 7.49 9.07 -4.02
C GLU A 98 7.05 7.77 -4.70
N TYR A 99 6.12 7.03 -4.09
CA TYR A 99 5.56 5.77 -4.58
C TYR A 99 4.02 5.85 -4.49
N CYS A 100 3.34 5.18 -5.41
CA CYS A 100 1.90 5.22 -5.57
C CYS A 100 1.38 3.85 -6.01
N GLY A 101 0.07 3.64 -5.91
CA GLY A 101 -0.56 2.53 -6.63
C GLY A 101 -0.55 2.78 -8.13
N HIS A 102 -0.95 1.77 -8.88
CA HIS A 102 -0.85 1.79 -10.34
C HIS A 102 -2.01 1.02 -10.98
N GLY A 103 -2.31 1.34 -12.24
CA GLY A 103 -3.09 0.44 -13.08
C GLY A 103 -2.35 -0.88 -13.25
N ILE A 104 -3.09 -1.96 -13.39
CA ILE A 104 -2.50 -3.30 -13.54
C ILE A 104 -3.37 -4.17 -14.45
N GLY A 105 -2.71 -4.88 -15.35
CA GLY A 105 -3.37 -5.72 -16.33
C GLY A 105 -2.37 -6.58 -17.06
N ARG A 106 -2.11 -6.26 -18.33
CA ARG A 106 -1.16 -7.00 -19.16
C ARG A 106 0.27 -6.56 -18.89
N GLU A 107 0.47 -5.28 -18.67
CA GLU A 107 1.71 -4.75 -18.12
C GLU A 107 1.61 -4.71 -16.59
N PHE A 108 2.77 -4.77 -15.94
CA PHE A 108 2.82 -4.81 -14.48
C PHE A 108 2.40 -3.46 -13.88
N HIS A 109 2.93 -2.35 -14.40
CA HIS A 109 2.55 -0.99 -13.99
C HIS A 109 1.98 -0.23 -15.19
N GLU A 110 0.70 0.10 -15.13
CA GLU A 110 -0.06 0.87 -16.12
C GLU A 110 -0.62 2.15 -15.48
N ASP A 111 -1.25 3.00 -16.29
CA ASP A 111 -2.11 4.07 -15.77
C ASP A 111 -3.40 3.48 -15.16
N PRO A 112 -3.98 4.10 -14.12
CA PRO A 112 -3.59 5.38 -13.54
C PRO A 112 -2.59 5.26 -12.39
N GLN A 113 -1.84 6.34 -12.13
CA GLN A 113 -1.13 6.50 -10.85
C GLN A 113 -2.10 6.83 -9.72
N VAL A 114 -2.13 6.01 -8.67
CA VAL A 114 -3.04 6.15 -7.52
C VAL A 114 -2.27 6.66 -6.32
N LEU A 115 -2.26 7.99 -6.14
CA LEU A 115 -1.58 8.64 -5.03
C LEU A 115 -2.28 8.37 -3.69
N HIS A 116 -1.51 8.05 -2.64
CA HIS A 116 -2.04 7.83 -1.29
C HIS A 116 -2.15 9.11 -0.44
N TYR A 117 -1.97 10.26 -1.08
CA TYR A 117 -2.12 11.59 -0.51
C TYR A 117 -2.81 12.49 -1.55
N GLY A 118 -3.52 13.52 -1.12
CA GLY A 118 -4.23 14.36 -2.08
C GLY A 118 -5.24 15.31 -1.48
N LEU A 119 -5.95 15.99 -2.39
CA LEU A 119 -7.08 16.86 -2.09
C LEU A 119 -8.34 16.24 -2.67
N LYS A 120 -9.47 16.49 -2.00
CA LYS A 120 -10.77 16.06 -2.52
C LYS A 120 -11.07 16.67 -3.88
N ASP A 121 -11.83 15.95 -4.69
CA ASP A 121 -12.31 16.37 -6.01
C ASP A 121 -11.17 16.71 -7.00
N THR A 122 -10.03 16.01 -6.90
CA THR A 122 -8.87 16.21 -7.79
C THR A 122 -8.39 14.91 -8.43
N GLY A 123 -7.76 15.00 -9.60
CA GLY A 123 -7.23 13.85 -10.31
C GLY A 123 -8.24 13.23 -11.28
N LEU A 124 -7.92 12.03 -11.77
CA LEU A 124 -8.75 11.29 -12.71
C LEU A 124 -10.04 10.79 -12.04
N ILE A 125 -11.15 10.81 -12.78
CA ILE A 125 -12.43 10.24 -12.36
C ILE A 125 -12.40 8.74 -12.65
N ILE A 126 -12.73 7.95 -11.64
CA ILE A 126 -12.80 6.49 -11.73
C ILE A 126 -14.00 6.09 -12.60
N GLU A 127 -13.80 5.14 -13.50
CA GLU A 127 -14.83 4.56 -14.37
C GLU A 127 -14.95 3.04 -14.16
N GLU A 128 -16.12 2.48 -14.46
CA GLU A 128 -16.36 1.04 -14.42
C GLU A 128 -15.37 0.28 -15.31
N GLY A 129 -14.87 -0.86 -14.83
CA GLY A 129 -13.93 -1.71 -15.55
C GLY A 129 -12.45 -1.33 -15.37
N MET A 130 -12.15 -0.20 -14.73
CA MET A 130 -10.77 0.10 -14.34
C MET A 130 -10.26 -0.91 -13.32
N ILE A 131 -8.98 -1.29 -13.44
CA ILE A 131 -8.28 -2.17 -12.50
C ILE A 131 -7.00 -1.48 -12.05
N PHE A 132 -6.82 -1.33 -10.75
CA PHE A 132 -5.64 -0.68 -10.17
C PHE A 132 -5.36 -1.15 -8.75
N THR A 133 -4.16 -0.88 -8.25
CA THR A 133 -3.74 -1.13 -6.88
C THR A 133 -3.99 0.07 -5.98
N ILE A 134 -4.35 -0.21 -4.72
CA ILE A 134 -4.20 0.75 -3.62
C ILE A 134 -3.21 0.12 -2.65
N GLU A 135 -2.10 0.80 -2.38
CA GLU A 135 -0.94 0.23 -1.68
C GLU A 135 -0.26 1.21 -0.68
N PRO A 136 -1.01 1.82 0.26
CA PRO A 136 -0.50 2.92 1.06
C PRO A 136 0.72 2.52 1.91
N MET A 137 1.79 3.28 1.72
CA MET A 137 3.01 3.20 2.52
C MET A 137 3.01 4.29 3.61
N ILE A 138 2.93 3.86 4.87
CA ILE A 138 2.76 4.74 6.03
C ILE A 138 3.98 4.65 6.94
N ASN A 139 4.60 5.80 7.20
CA ASN A 139 5.77 5.92 8.06
C ASN A 139 5.37 6.35 9.47
N MET A 140 6.01 5.74 10.47
CA MET A 140 5.90 6.15 11.87
C MET A 140 6.49 7.55 12.11
N GLY A 141 7.55 7.90 11.37
CA GLY A 141 8.22 9.19 11.42
C GLY A 141 7.81 10.10 10.28
N LYS A 142 8.79 10.70 9.59
CA LYS A 142 8.57 11.63 8.47
C LYS A 142 8.38 10.88 7.14
N ARG A 143 7.68 11.53 6.19
CA ARG A 143 7.37 10.96 4.86
C ARG A 143 8.59 10.66 3.99
N HIS A 144 9.73 11.30 4.29
CA HIS A 144 10.88 11.30 3.40
C HIS A 144 11.53 9.94 3.28
N VAL A 145 11.90 9.58 2.06
CA VAL A 145 12.52 8.30 1.73
C VAL A 145 14.00 8.47 1.38
N LYS A 146 14.70 7.33 1.29
CA LYS A 146 16.04 7.21 0.71
C LYS A 146 16.12 5.90 -0.06
N LEU A 147 16.50 5.97 -1.34
CA LEU A 147 16.90 4.81 -2.13
C LEU A 147 18.30 4.35 -1.71
N LEU A 148 18.48 3.05 -1.48
CA LEU A 148 19.78 2.47 -1.14
C LEU A 148 20.64 2.26 -2.41
N PRO A 149 21.97 2.08 -2.25
CA PRO A 149 22.88 1.88 -3.39
C PRO A 149 22.61 0.63 -4.23
N ASP A 150 21.80 -0.31 -3.73
CA ASP A 150 21.33 -1.47 -4.51
C ASP A 150 20.36 -1.08 -5.64
N GLY A 151 19.86 0.16 -5.65
CA GLY A 151 18.98 0.69 -6.68
C GLY A 151 17.51 0.28 -6.53
N TRP A 152 17.17 -0.48 -5.49
CA TRP A 152 15.82 -1.01 -5.27
C TRP A 152 15.28 -0.67 -3.89
N THR A 153 16.04 -0.96 -2.84
CA THR A 153 15.54 -0.90 -1.47
C THR A 153 15.25 0.54 -1.07
N VAL A 154 14.01 0.80 -0.70
CA VAL A 154 13.56 2.13 -0.25
C VAL A 154 13.43 2.11 1.26
N VAL A 155 14.03 3.07 1.94
CA VAL A 155 13.94 3.18 3.40
C VAL A 155 13.42 4.54 3.84
N SER A 156 12.80 4.60 5.03
CA SER A 156 12.51 5.87 5.67
C SER A 156 13.81 6.62 5.98
N LYS A 157 13.86 7.92 5.66
CA LYS A 157 15.08 8.73 5.80
C LYS A 157 15.51 8.89 7.26
N ASP A 158 14.56 8.90 8.18
CA ASP A 158 14.80 8.96 9.63
C ASP A 158 14.93 7.57 10.29
N ARG A 159 14.86 6.49 9.50
CA ARG A 159 14.91 5.09 9.94
C ARG A 159 13.79 4.67 10.90
N SER A 160 12.71 5.45 10.97
CA SER A 160 11.49 5.03 11.64
C SER A 160 10.84 3.84 10.92
N LEU A 161 9.99 3.09 11.63
CA LEU A 161 9.24 1.98 11.03
C LEU A 161 8.33 2.48 9.91
N SER A 162 8.13 1.65 8.89
CA SER A 162 7.16 1.81 7.82
C SER A 162 6.32 0.54 7.69
N ALA A 163 5.11 0.67 7.17
CA ALA A 163 4.24 -0.44 6.85
C ALA A 163 3.51 -0.16 5.54
N GLN A 164 3.18 -1.23 4.82
CA GLN A 164 2.45 -1.22 3.56
C GLN A 164 1.46 -2.38 3.54
N TRP A 165 0.28 -2.13 2.98
CA TRP A 165 -0.69 -3.15 2.63
C TRP A 165 -1.20 -2.85 1.24
N GLU A 166 -1.61 -3.88 0.51
CA GLU A 166 -2.05 -3.68 -0.86
C GLU A 166 -3.09 -4.70 -1.32
N HIS A 167 -3.99 -4.21 -2.17
CA HIS A 167 -4.83 -5.02 -3.01
C HIS A 167 -4.94 -4.46 -4.43
N THR A 168 -4.99 -5.38 -5.41
CA THR A 168 -5.57 -5.13 -6.73
C THR A 168 -7.10 -5.10 -6.66
N ILE A 169 -7.72 -4.08 -7.26
CA ILE A 169 -9.14 -3.76 -7.18
C ILE A 169 -9.71 -3.60 -8.59
N LEU A 170 -10.87 -4.20 -8.85
CA LEU A 170 -11.69 -3.95 -10.04
C LEU A 170 -12.82 -2.99 -9.69
N VAL A 171 -13.05 -1.96 -10.51
CA VAL A 171 -14.20 -1.07 -10.38
C VAL A 171 -15.42 -1.71 -11.05
N THR A 172 -16.52 -1.86 -10.32
CA THR A 172 -17.80 -2.38 -10.83
C THR A 172 -18.78 -1.23 -11.12
N ALA A 173 -19.94 -1.52 -11.70
CA ALA A 173 -20.96 -0.51 -12.05
C ALA A 173 -21.41 0.37 -10.86
N ASP A 174 -21.40 -0.16 -9.64
CA ASP A 174 -21.91 0.48 -8.44
C ASP A 174 -20.91 0.52 -7.27
N GLY A 175 -19.69 0.03 -7.47
CA GLY A 175 -18.70 -0.11 -6.40
C GLY A 175 -17.37 -0.69 -6.89
N HIS A 176 -16.91 -1.72 -6.20
CA HIS A 176 -15.65 -2.38 -6.47
C HIS A 176 -15.66 -3.86 -6.07
N GLU A 177 -14.73 -4.62 -6.64
CA GLU A 177 -14.37 -5.97 -6.23
C GLU A 177 -12.88 -6.01 -5.87
N VAL A 178 -12.55 -6.52 -4.69
CA VAL A 178 -11.16 -6.71 -4.26
C VAL A 178 -10.68 -8.07 -4.77
N LEU A 179 -9.99 -8.08 -5.91
CA LEU A 179 -9.58 -9.30 -6.62
C LEU A 179 -8.57 -10.16 -5.85
N THR A 180 -7.84 -9.54 -4.90
CA THR A 180 -6.82 -10.18 -4.06
C THR A 180 -7.27 -10.30 -2.60
N ARG A 181 -8.57 -10.23 -2.35
CA ARG A 181 -9.17 -10.34 -1.01
C ARG A 181 -8.80 -11.67 -0.36
N ARG A 182 -8.51 -11.62 0.94
CA ARG A 182 -8.29 -12.81 1.78
C ARG A 182 -9.54 -13.16 2.56
N ASP A 183 -9.68 -14.44 2.93
CA ASP A 183 -10.88 -14.94 3.61
C ASP A 183 -11.16 -14.28 4.99
N ASP A 184 -10.12 -13.74 5.63
CA ASP A 184 -10.20 -13.05 6.92
C ASP A 184 -10.61 -11.57 6.82
N GLU A 185 -10.89 -11.07 5.60
CA GLU A 185 -11.14 -9.66 5.34
C GLU A 185 -12.58 -9.39 4.93
N VAL A 186 -13.14 -8.33 5.49
CA VAL A 186 -14.49 -7.84 5.18
C VAL A 186 -14.39 -6.43 4.63
N PHE A 187 -14.80 -6.27 3.39
CA PHE A 187 -15.00 -4.99 2.71
C PHE A 187 -16.51 -4.79 2.56
N ASN A 188 -16.97 -3.55 2.72
CA ASN A 188 -18.40 -3.19 2.67
C ASN A 188 -18.84 -2.84 1.25
#